data_AF-A0A7S4L1W9-F1
#
_entry.id   AF-A0A7S4L1W9-F1
#
_cell.length_a   1.000
_cell.length_b   1.000
_cell.length_c   1.000
_cell.angle_alpha   90.00
_cell.angle_beta   90.00
_cell.angle_gamma   90.00
#
_symmetry.space_group_name_H-M   'P 1'
#
loop_
_entity.id
_entity.type
_entity.pdbx_description
1 polymer ?
#
loop_
_entity_poly.entity_id
_entity_poly.type
_entity_poly.pdbx_seq_one_letter_code
_entity_poly.pdbx_strand_id
1 'polypeptide(L)'
;QQQQQQQLKDQQEQIEKLKQQNEQLQQQQQQQELQQLCDKDPQTWSIAQIKSYLRDKGIDHSQCVEKRDLVNLVIDSLPPSSPFSRQQQHQQRQQQNHVQPSKEEDPHLWSVAQLKSFLQQHNVNFSGIVEKRGLVNLVIQKKLELVKIVIQDWSIAKLKSFLQEHDIDYQGCVEKSELGNLVCTYLVFPSTASSSSSSSSQEQQQQEEEQEKEKEE
;
A
#
# COMPACT_ATOMS: atom_id res chain seq x y z
N GLN A 1 50.57 12.75 52.38
CA GLN A 1 50.83 12.26 51.01
C GLN A 1 50.20 10.89 50.75
N GLN A 2 50.46 9.85 51.56
CA GLN A 2 49.85 8.52 51.36
C GLN A 2 48.31 8.54 51.32
N GLN A 3 47.67 9.28 52.23
CA GLN A 3 46.21 9.38 52.27
C GLN A 3 45.63 10.04 51.00
N GLN A 4 46.34 11.02 50.44
CA GLN A 4 45.92 11.72 49.22
C GLN A 4 46.12 10.84 47.97
N GLN A 5 47.18 10.03 47.92
CA GLN A 5 47.37 9.03 46.86
C GLN A 5 46.31 7.93 46.92
N GLN A 6 45.95 7.45 48.11
CA GLN A 6 44.89 6.45 48.25
C GLN A 6 43.55 7.02 47.76
N GLN A 7 43.22 8.24 48.14
CA GLN A 7 41.99 8.90 47.73
C GLN A 7 41.90 9.10 46.21
N LEU A 8 43.01 9.43 45.54
CA LEU A 8 43.10 9.52 44.08
C LEU A 8 42.88 8.16 43.40
N LYS A 9 43.43 7.10 43.99
CA LYS A 9 43.31 5.73 43.47
C LYS A 9 41.86 5.24 43.56
N ASP A 10 41.22 5.47 44.70
CA ASP A 10 39.81 5.12 44.91
C ASP A 10 38.91 5.91 43.94
N GLN A 11 39.22 7.18 43.68
CA GLN A 11 38.50 8.00 42.69
C GLN A 11 38.64 7.46 41.27
N GLN A 12 39.85 7.06 40.86
CA GLN A 12 40.10 6.47 39.54
C GLN A 12 39.34 5.15 39.36
N GLU A 13 39.37 4.28 40.36
CA GLU A 13 38.64 3.01 40.33
C GLU A 13 37.13 3.25 40.20
N GLN A 14 36.60 4.26 40.90
CA GLN A 14 35.18 4.61 40.81
C GLN A 14 34.78 5.17 39.44
N ILE A 15 35.65 5.97 38.80
CA ILE A 15 35.45 6.48 37.44
C ILE A 15 35.45 5.32 36.43
N GLU A 16 36.37 4.37 36.57
CA GLU A 16 36.48 3.23 35.67
C GLU A 16 35.27 2.30 35.79
N LYS A 17 34.81 2.07 37.02
CA LYS A 17 33.57 1.31 37.28
C LYS A 17 32.33 1.98 36.68
N LEU A 18 32.23 3.32 36.78
CA LEU A 18 31.14 4.08 36.16
C LEU A 18 31.19 4.02 34.63
N LYS A 19 32.38 4.08 34.01
CA LYS A 19 32.53 3.90 32.56
C LYS A 19 32.04 2.53 32.12
N GLN A 20 32.45 1.48 32.81
CA GLN A 20 32.07 0.11 32.48
C GLN A 20 30.56 -0.12 32.63
N GLN A 21 29.94 0.45 33.67
CA GLN A 21 28.50 0.40 33.86
C GLN A 21 27.74 1.14 32.73
N ASN A 22 28.24 2.29 32.28
CA ASN A 22 27.63 3.04 31.18
C ASN A 22 27.71 2.27 29.86
N GLU A 23 28.84 1.63 29.57
CA GLU A 23 29.01 0.80 28.38
C GLU A 23 28.04 -0.40 28.39
N GLN A 24 27.86 -1.02 29.55
CA GLN A 24 26.90 -2.12 29.72
C GLN A 24 25.45 -1.68 29.52
N LEU A 25 25.07 -0.50 30.04
CA LEU A 25 23.76 0.11 29.82
C LEU A 25 23.52 0.43 28.35
N GLN A 26 24.53 0.94 27.65
CA GLN A 26 24.44 1.25 26.23
C GLN A 26 24.26 -0.01 25.38
N GLN A 27 24.98 -1.10 25.69
CA GLN A 27 24.78 -2.40 25.04
C GLN A 27 23.38 -2.96 25.32
N GLN A 28 22.89 -2.87 26.56
CA GLN A 28 21.56 -3.33 26.92
C GLN A 28 20.46 -2.57 26.17
N GLN A 29 20.60 -1.25 26.03
CA GLN A 29 19.65 -0.42 25.30
C GLN A 29 19.63 -0.77 23.81
N GLN A 30 20.79 -1.00 23.20
CA GLN A 30 20.90 -1.43 21.81
C GLN A 30 20.24 -2.81 21.57
N GLN A 31 20.39 -3.74 22.52
CA GLN A 31 19.70 -5.05 22.45
C GLN A 31 18.19 -4.92 22.58
N GLN A 32 17.68 -4.05 23.47
CA GLN A 32 16.24 -3.79 23.59
C GLN A 32 15.66 -3.17 22.32
N GLU A 33 16.41 -2.28 21.66
CA GLU A 33 15.98 -1.67 20.40
C GLU A 33 15.90 -2.72 19.28
N LEU A 34 16.87 -3.65 19.20
CA LEU A 34 16.85 -4.80 18.29
C LEU A 34 15.69 -5.76 18.57
N GLN A 35 15.33 -5.96 19.84
CA GLN A 35 14.21 -6.82 20.20
C GLN A 35 12.86 -6.21 19.79
N GLN A 36 12.70 -4.89 19.91
CA GLN A 36 11.53 -4.16 19.42
C GLN A 36 11.47 -4.05 17.89
N LEU A 37 12.60 -4.23 17.20
CA LEU A 37 12.64 -4.25 15.74
C LEU A 37 12.01 -5.50 15.15
N CYS A 38 12.06 -6.66 15.84
CA CYS A 38 11.43 -7.91 15.39
C CYS A 38 9.90 -7.83 15.23
N ASP A 39 9.23 -6.86 15.87
CA ASP A 39 7.77 -6.62 15.72
C ASP A 39 7.43 -5.59 14.63
N LYS A 40 8.44 -4.93 14.05
CA LYS A 40 8.26 -3.87 13.03
C LYS A 40 8.58 -4.40 11.64
N ASP A 41 7.81 -3.95 10.66
CA ASP A 41 8.03 -4.27 9.24
C ASP A 41 9.48 -3.92 8.82
N PRO A 42 10.28 -4.89 8.33
CA PRO A 42 11.65 -4.66 7.87
C PRO A 42 11.82 -3.56 6.83
N GLN A 43 10.77 -3.23 6.05
CA GLN A 43 10.81 -2.11 5.10
C GLN A 43 10.99 -0.74 5.78
N THR A 44 10.51 -0.61 7.02
CA THR A 44 10.59 0.63 7.79
C THR A 44 11.95 0.85 8.44
N TRP A 45 12.81 -0.17 8.46
CA TRP A 45 14.12 -0.09 9.10
C TRP A 45 15.06 0.82 8.29
N SER A 46 15.94 1.52 9.01
CA SER A 46 17.06 2.23 8.40
C SER A 46 18.12 1.23 7.91
N ILE A 47 18.94 1.64 6.95
CA ILE A 47 20.03 0.80 6.41
C ILE A 47 21.00 0.36 7.53
N ALA A 48 21.26 1.24 8.51
CA ALA A 48 22.11 0.92 9.65
C ALA A 48 21.51 -0.20 10.52
N GLN A 49 20.22 -0.14 10.81
CA GLN A 49 19.50 -1.18 11.56
C GLN A 49 19.51 -2.52 10.81
N ILE A 50 19.25 -2.50 9.51
CA ILE A 50 19.26 -3.70 8.67
C ILE A 50 20.66 -4.35 8.67
N LYS A 51 21.72 -3.57 8.41
CA LYS A 51 23.10 -4.10 8.43
C LYS A 51 23.52 -4.61 9.81
N SER A 52 23.08 -3.94 10.88
CA SER A 52 23.34 -4.38 12.25
C SER A 52 22.68 -5.72 12.55
N TYR A 53 21.41 -5.88 12.15
CA TYR A 53 20.67 -7.13 12.32
C TYR A 53 21.31 -8.29 11.54
N LEU A 54 21.64 -8.07 10.26
CA LEU A 54 22.28 -9.10 9.43
C LEU A 54 23.64 -9.51 10.00
N ARG A 55 24.43 -8.55 10.50
CA ARG A 55 25.70 -8.83 11.19
C ARG A 55 25.50 -9.67 12.45
N ASP A 56 24.52 -9.31 13.28
CA ASP A 56 24.19 -10.02 14.52
C ASP A 56 23.76 -11.48 14.24
N LYS A 57 23.04 -11.70 13.14
CA LYS A 57 22.67 -13.04 12.65
C LYS A 57 23.78 -13.77 11.89
N GLY A 58 24.94 -13.16 11.69
CA GLY A 58 26.05 -13.75 10.93
C GLY A 58 25.74 -13.94 9.44
N ILE A 59 24.83 -13.13 8.89
CA ILE A 59 24.41 -13.19 7.49
C ILE A 59 25.28 -12.24 6.68
N ASP A 60 25.98 -12.80 5.69
CA ASP A 60 26.77 -11.99 4.77
C ASP A 60 25.86 -11.15 3.86
N HIS A 61 26.18 -9.87 3.75
CA HIS A 61 25.45 -8.91 2.94
C HIS A 61 26.39 -8.12 2.02
N SER A 62 27.57 -8.68 1.73
CA SER A 62 28.60 -8.06 0.89
C SER A 62 28.15 -7.82 -0.56
N GLN A 63 27.22 -8.64 -1.05
CA GLN A 63 26.65 -8.57 -2.40
C GLN A 63 25.43 -7.64 -2.50
N CYS A 64 24.90 -7.14 -1.38
CA CYS A 64 23.70 -6.31 -1.38
C CYS A 64 24.07 -4.84 -1.61
N VAL A 65 23.75 -4.33 -2.81
CA VAL A 65 24.08 -2.95 -3.20
C VAL A 65 22.94 -1.99 -2.86
N GLU A 66 21.69 -2.47 -2.93
CA GLU A 66 20.51 -1.66 -2.69
C GLU A 66 19.86 -1.96 -1.33
N LYS A 67 19.11 -0.98 -0.78
CA LYS A 67 18.32 -1.17 0.44
C LYS A 67 17.32 -2.32 0.29
N ARG A 68 16.75 -2.49 -0.89
CA ARG A 68 15.77 -3.54 -1.17
C ARG A 68 16.37 -4.94 -0.98
N ASP A 69 17.58 -5.17 -1.49
CA ASP A 69 18.28 -6.45 -1.35
C ASP A 69 18.53 -6.79 0.11
N LEU A 70 18.97 -5.79 0.88
CA LEU A 70 19.18 -5.91 2.32
C LEU A 70 17.88 -6.24 3.07
N VAL A 71 16.76 -5.62 2.69
CA VAL A 71 15.45 -5.89 3.29
C VAL A 71 14.97 -7.29 2.96
N ASN A 72 15.11 -7.75 1.71
CA ASN A 72 14.73 -9.09 1.30
C ASN A 72 15.54 -10.15 2.07
N LEU A 73 16.85 -9.93 2.22
CA LEU A 73 17.72 -10.80 3.01
C LEU A 73 17.25 -10.92 4.48
N VAL A 74 16.82 -9.79 5.07
CA VAL A 74 16.24 -9.80 6.42
C VAL A 74 14.95 -10.61 6.43
N ILE A 75 14.02 -10.36 5.51
CA ILE A 75 12.73 -11.06 5.42
C ILE A 75 12.94 -12.57 5.29
N ASP A 76 13.87 -13.01 4.44
CA ASP A 76 14.18 -14.42 4.21
C ASP A 76 14.85 -15.09 5.43
N SER A 77 15.54 -14.30 6.25
CA SER A 77 16.23 -14.78 7.45
C SER A 77 15.41 -14.77 8.73
N LEU A 78 14.27 -14.06 8.72
CA LEU A 78 13.37 -14.04 9.86
C LEU A 78 12.78 -15.44 10.04
N PRO A 79 12.78 -15.99 11.26
CA PRO A 79 12.13 -17.28 11.49
C PRO A 79 10.67 -17.17 11.06
N PRO A 80 10.12 -18.16 10.30
CA PRO A 80 8.70 -18.19 10.01
C PRO A 80 7.99 -18.13 11.36
N SER A 81 7.24 -17.06 11.58
CA SER A 81 6.84 -16.61 12.90
C SER A 81 6.30 -17.77 13.74
N SER A 82 6.93 -18.00 14.89
CA SER A 82 6.58 -19.02 15.87
C SER A 82 5.05 -19.07 16.11
N PRO A 83 4.43 -20.26 16.24
CA PRO A 83 2.99 -20.44 16.40
C PRO A 83 2.38 -19.71 17.60
N PHE A 84 3.18 -19.17 18.52
CA PHE A 84 2.72 -18.41 19.67
C PHE A 84 2.09 -17.05 19.31
N SER A 85 2.56 -16.40 18.22
CA SER A 85 1.92 -15.17 17.73
C SER A 85 0.65 -15.44 16.92
N ARG A 86 0.41 -16.68 16.46
CA ARG A 86 -0.84 -17.05 15.77
C ARG A 86 -2.05 -17.01 16.69
N GLN A 87 -1.90 -17.23 18.01
CA GLN A 87 -3.03 -17.31 18.92
C GLN A 87 -3.50 -15.92 19.39
N GLN A 88 -2.59 -14.98 19.66
CA GLN A 88 -2.97 -13.58 19.89
C GLN A 88 -3.49 -12.92 18.61
N GLN A 89 -2.89 -13.24 17.45
CA GLN A 89 -3.40 -12.73 16.18
C GLN A 89 -4.73 -13.40 15.77
N HIS A 90 -5.04 -14.64 16.19
CA HIS A 90 -6.37 -15.24 15.98
C HIS A 90 -7.45 -14.57 16.83
N GLN A 91 -7.12 -14.15 18.06
CA GLN A 91 -8.09 -13.46 18.92
C GLN A 91 -8.32 -12.02 18.47
N GLN A 92 -7.33 -11.37 17.85
CA GLN A 92 -7.52 -10.09 17.14
C GLN A 92 -8.16 -10.26 15.74
N ARG A 93 -7.93 -11.39 15.05
CA ARG A 93 -8.58 -11.70 13.76
C ARG A 93 -10.07 -11.99 13.86
N GLN A 94 -10.58 -12.35 15.03
CA GLN A 94 -12.04 -12.43 15.20
C GLN A 94 -12.72 -11.06 15.23
N GLN A 95 -11.96 -9.95 15.32
CA GLN A 95 -12.49 -8.59 15.19
C GLN A 95 -11.99 -7.82 13.96
N GLN A 96 -10.90 -8.26 13.32
CA GLN A 96 -10.46 -7.71 12.04
C GLN A 96 -10.66 -8.74 10.92
N ASN A 97 -11.82 -8.63 10.28
CA ASN A 97 -12.07 -9.13 8.93
C ASN A 97 -10.96 -8.63 8.00
N HIS A 98 -9.92 -9.43 7.84
CA HIS A 98 -8.94 -9.26 6.78
C HIS A 98 -9.62 -9.70 5.48
N VAL A 99 -10.40 -8.79 4.90
CA VAL A 99 -10.57 -8.74 3.45
C VAL A 99 -9.21 -8.30 2.93
N GLN A 100 -8.45 -9.23 2.39
CA GLN A 100 -7.39 -8.88 1.46
C GLN A 100 -7.99 -7.95 0.39
N PRO A 101 -7.37 -6.81 0.03
CA PRO A 101 -7.75 -6.07 -1.16
C PRO A 101 -7.25 -6.86 -2.39
N SER A 102 -7.79 -8.06 -2.58
CA SER A 102 -7.58 -8.86 -3.78
C SER A 102 -8.69 -8.49 -4.74
N LYS A 103 -8.30 -7.68 -5.74
CA LYS A 103 -9.07 -7.14 -6.87
C LYS A 103 -9.79 -5.82 -6.57
N GLU A 104 -9.71 -4.90 -7.52
CA GLU A 104 -10.46 -3.64 -7.59
C GLU A 104 -11.97 -3.92 -7.57
N GLU A 105 -12.52 -4.21 -6.40
CA GLU A 105 -13.94 -4.43 -6.24
C GLU A 105 -14.67 -3.08 -6.28
N ASP A 106 -15.74 -3.06 -7.07
CA ASP A 106 -16.71 -1.98 -7.14
C ASP A 106 -17.18 -1.57 -5.72
N PRO A 107 -17.06 -0.29 -5.31
CA PRO A 107 -17.55 0.20 -4.02
C PRO A 107 -19.02 -0.16 -3.72
N HIS A 108 -19.84 -0.38 -4.75
CA HIS A 108 -21.23 -0.83 -4.57
C HIS A 108 -21.34 -2.23 -3.94
N LEU A 109 -20.36 -3.10 -4.18
CA LEU A 109 -20.31 -4.47 -3.66
C LEU A 109 -19.79 -4.54 -2.21
N TRP A 110 -19.16 -3.47 -1.72
CA TRP A 110 -18.59 -3.46 -0.37
C TRP A 110 -19.68 -3.51 0.72
N SER A 111 -19.38 -4.21 1.81
CA SER A 111 -20.16 -4.15 3.04
C SER A 111 -20.04 -2.78 3.69
N VAL A 112 -21.02 -2.41 4.53
CA VAL A 112 -20.99 -1.15 5.29
C VAL A 112 -19.74 -1.04 6.16
N ALA A 113 -19.25 -2.16 6.72
CA ALA A 113 -18.02 -2.19 7.50
C ALA A 113 -16.79 -1.85 6.66
N GLN A 114 -16.67 -2.42 5.45
CA GLN A 114 -15.58 -2.10 4.52
C GLN A 114 -15.62 -0.63 4.09
N LEU A 115 -16.80 -0.10 3.76
CA LEU A 115 -16.96 1.31 3.40
C LEU A 115 -16.50 2.25 4.53
N LYS A 116 -16.94 2.00 5.77
CA LYS A 116 -16.52 2.79 6.94
C LYS A 116 -15.04 2.67 7.23
N SER A 117 -14.49 1.46 7.14
CA SER A 117 -13.06 1.21 7.37
C SER A 117 -12.19 1.96 6.35
N PHE A 118 -12.56 1.95 5.07
CA PHE A 118 -11.87 2.73 4.04
C PHE A 118 -11.93 4.22 4.33
N LEU A 119 -13.12 4.76 4.62
CA LEU A 119 -13.28 6.19 4.92
C LEU A 119 -12.46 6.61 6.15
N GLN A 120 -12.45 5.78 7.20
CA GLN A 120 -11.64 6.02 8.40
C GLN A 120 -10.14 5.99 8.11
N GLN A 121 -9.67 5.02 7.32
CA GLN A 121 -8.26 4.93 6.91
C GLN A 121 -7.81 6.17 6.13
N HIS A 122 -8.70 6.77 5.35
CA HIS A 122 -8.43 7.98 4.56
C HIS A 122 -8.85 9.28 5.27
N ASN A 123 -9.10 9.23 6.58
CA ASN A 123 -9.47 10.37 7.42
C ASN A 123 -10.69 11.16 6.88
N VAL A 124 -11.65 10.47 6.26
CA VAL A 124 -12.91 11.05 5.77
C VAL A 124 -13.94 10.98 6.88
N ASN A 125 -14.50 12.14 7.25
CA ASN A 125 -15.59 12.20 8.21
C ASN A 125 -16.90 11.75 7.55
N PHE A 126 -17.51 10.70 8.09
CA PHE A 126 -18.81 10.19 7.66
C PHE A 126 -19.88 10.23 8.79
N SER A 127 -19.64 11.03 9.83
CA SER A 127 -20.61 11.26 10.90
C SER A 127 -21.91 11.83 10.31
N GLY A 128 -23.05 11.21 10.65
CA GLY A 128 -24.36 11.59 10.14
C GLY A 128 -24.83 10.85 8.89
N ILE A 129 -23.95 10.05 8.24
CA ILE A 129 -24.36 9.20 7.13
C ILE A 129 -24.72 7.81 7.66
N VAL A 130 -26.02 7.55 7.71
CA VAL A 130 -26.56 6.25 8.14
C VAL A 130 -26.80 5.29 6.98
N GLU A 131 -27.01 5.81 5.78
CA GLU A 131 -27.35 5.02 4.60
C GLU A 131 -26.11 4.49 3.87
N LYS A 132 -26.15 3.21 3.46
CA LYS A 132 -25.09 2.58 2.65
C LYS A 132 -24.77 3.41 1.40
N ARG A 133 -25.79 3.94 0.72
CA ARG A 133 -25.63 4.74 -0.50
C ARG A 133 -24.76 5.98 -0.27
N GLY A 134 -24.96 6.68 0.84
CA GLY A 134 -24.14 7.86 1.20
C GLY A 134 -22.68 7.48 1.44
N LEU A 135 -22.44 6.34 2.09
CA LEU A 135 -21.07 5.84 2.32
C LEU A 135 -20.39 5.43 1.01
N VAL A 136 -21.10 4.76 0.10
CA VAL A 136 -20.59 4.40 -1.22
C VAL A 136 -20.19 5.65 -2.00
N ASN A 137 -21.04 6.69 -2.01
CA ASN A 137 -20.73 7.95 -2.69
C ASN A 137 -19.47 8.61 -2.13
N LEU A 138 -19.30 8.64 -0.80
CA LEU A 138 -18.07 9.17 -0.20
C LEU A 138 -16.82 8.37 -0.58
N VAL A 139 -16.93 7.04 -0.62
CA VAL A 139 -15.82 6.17 -1.03
C VAL A 139 -15.44 6.43 -2.48
N ILE A 140 -16.43 6.51 -3.38
CA ILE A 140 -16.22 6.86 -4.79
C ILE A 140 -15.53 8.22 -4.91
N GLN A 141 -16.03 9.24 -4.22
CA GLN A 141 -15.44 10.59 -4.24
C GLN A 141 -13.98 10.55 -3.76
N LYS A 142 -13.71 9.84 -2.67
CA LYS A 142 -12.34 9.75 -2.14
C LYS A 142 -11.42 8.93 -3.06
N LYS A 143 -11.90 7.85 -3.66
CA LYS A 143 -11.15 7.11 -4.69
C LYS A 143 -10.83 7.99 -5.90
N LEU A 144 -11.80 8.76 -6.40
CA LEU A 144 -11.57 9.72 -7.49
C LEU A 144 -10.50 10.76 -7.14
N GLU A 145 -10.51 11.29 -5.91
CA GLU A 145 -9.50 12.23 -5.43
C GLU A 145 -8.09 11.61 -5.42
N LEU A 146 -7.97 10.40 -4.87
CA LEU A 146 -6.69 9.67 -4.82
C LEU A 146 -6.16 9.35 -6.22
N VAL A 147 -7.04 8.89 -7.11
CA VAL A 147 -6.67 8.59 -8.49
C VAL A 147 -6.23 9.86 -9.22
N LYS A 148 -6.95 10.99 -9.05
CA LYS A 148 -6.58 12.28 -9.62
C LYS A 148 -5.17 12.72 -9.23
N ILE A 149 -4.79 12.55 -7.97
CA ILE A 149 -3.43 12.86 -7.49
C ILE A 149 -2.40 11.98 -8.21
N VAL A 150 -2.67 10.67 -8.34
CA VAL A 150 -1.74 9.73 -8.99
C VAL A 150 -1.56 10.02 -10.48
N ILE A 151 -2.64 10.33 -11.19
CA ILE A 151 -2.59 10.57 -12.64
C ILE A 151 -2.13 11.99 -13.01
N GLN A 152 -2.12 12.93 -12.05
CA GLN A 152 -1.73 14.32 -12.31
C GLN A 152 -0.34 14.41 -12.92
N ASP A 153 0.58 13.57 -12.42
CA ASP A 153 1.97 13.49 -12.85
C ASP A 153 2.19 12.62 -14.11
N TRP A 154 1.14 12.01 -14.65
CA TRP A 154 1.27 11.19 -15.86
C TRP A 154 1.43 12.09 -17.09
N SER A 155 2.32 11.66 -17.99
CA SER A 155 2.45 12.27 -19.31
C SER A 155 1.29 11.84 -20.22
N ILE A 156 1.02 12.61 -21.28
CA ILE A 156 0.01 12.25 -22.30
C ILE A 156 0.34 10.88 -22.91
N ALA A 157 1.61 10.59 -23.17
CA ALA A 157 2.04 9.29 -23.68
C ALA A 157 1.66 8.15 -22.72
N LYS A 158 1.92 8.32 -21.41
CA LYS A 158 1.58 7.31 -20.40
C LYS A 158 0.07 7.10 -20.27
N LEU A 159 -0.72 8.18 -20.30
CA LEU A 159 -2.18 8.11 -20.29
C LEU A 159 -2.70 7.32 -21.50
N LYS A 160 -2.20 7.62 -22.71
CA LYS A 160 -2.58 6.90 -23.93
C LYS A 160 -2.17 5.43 -23.90
N SER A 161 -0.95 5.11 -23.43
CA SER A 161 -0.50 3.74 -23.28
C SER A 161 -1.37 2.95 -22.32
N PHE A 162 -1.77 3.54 -21.19
CA PHE A 162 -2.67 2.91 -20.24
C PHE A 162 -4.05 2.66 -20.86
N LEU A 163 -4.64 3.66 -21.51
CA LEU A 163 -5.96 3.49 -22.16
C LEU A 163 -5.91 2.41 -23.25
N GLN A 164 -4.82 2.36 -24.02
CA GLN A 164 -4.60 1.34 -25.04
C GLN A 164 -4.40 -0.07 -24.45
N GLU A 165 -3.66 -0.20 -23.34
CA GLU A 165 -3.45 -1.46 -22.63
C GLU A 165 -4.77 -2.06 -22.10
N HIS A 166 -5.74 -1.20 -21.81
CA HIS A 166 -7.07 -1.58 -21.31
C HIS A 166 -8.17 -1.57 -22.38
N ASP A 167 -7.82 -1.49 -23.67
CA ASP A 167 -8.76 -1.45 -24.80
C ASP A 167 -9.83 -0.33 -24.69
N ILE A 168 -9.47 0.81 -24.09
CA ILE A 168 -10.37 1.96 -23.94
C ILE A 168 -10.20 2.89 -25.13
N ASP A 169 -11.29 3.16 -25.85
CA ASP A 169 -11.28 4.14 -26.94
C ASP A 169 -11.12 5.56 -26.38
N TYR A 170 -10.15 6.28 -26.95
CA TYR A 170 -9.86 7.68 -26.66
C TYR A 170 -9.80 8.53 -27.93
N GLN A 171 -10.34 8.03 -29.05
CA GLN A 171 -10.55 8.81 -30.26
C GLN A 171 -11.43 10.02 -29.94
N GLY A 172 -10.90 11.22 -30.23
CA GLY A 172 -11.58 12.48 -29.92
C GLY A 172 -11.12 13.17 -28.64
N CYS A 173 -10.35 12.51 -27.77
CA CYS A 173 -9.70 13.18 -26.63
C CYS A 173 -8.46 13.94 -27.10
N VAL A 174 -8.56 15.26 -27.11
CA VAL A 174 -7.48 16.15 -27.56
C VAL A 174 -6.71 16.66 -26.34
N GLU A 175 -7.38 16.83 -25.20
CA GLU A 175 -6.79 17.42 -24.01
C GLU A 175 -6.27 16.38 -23.01
N LYS A 176 -5.21 16.72 -22.27
CA LYS A 176 -4.68 15.88 -21.19
C LYS A 176 -5.74 15.61 -20.11
N SER A 177 -6.58 16.61 -19.83
CA SER A 177 -7.68 16.52 -18.86
C SER A 177 -8.70 15.45 -19.24
N GLU A 178 -9.06 15.36 -20.52
CA GLU A 178 -10.02 14.38 -21.05
C GLU A 178 -9.47 12.96 -20.91
N LEU A 179 -8.23 12.73 -21.33
CA LEU A 179 -7.54 11.46 -21.16
C LEU A 179 -7.43 11.08 -19.67
N GLY A 180 -7.07 12.04 -18.82
CA GLY A 180 -7.04 11.84 -17.38
C GLY A 180 -8.39 11.46 -16.79
N ASN A 181 -9.48 12.07 -17.26
CA ASN A 181 -10.84 11.76 -16.81
C ASN A 181 -11.28 10.34 -17.23
N LEU A 182 -10.91 9.89 -18.44
CA LEU A 182 -11.17 8.52 -18.88
C LEU A 182 -10.44 7.49 -18.00
N VAL A 183 -9.15 7.70 -17.78
CA VAL A 183 -8.35 6.84 -16.87
C VAL A 183 -8.92 6.86 -15.46
N CYS A 184 -9.30 8.03 -14.96
CA CYS A 184 -9.89 8.19 -13.63
C CYS A 184 -11.22 7.44 -13.49
N THR A 185 -12.07 7.53 -14.51
CA THR A 185 -13.34 6.79 -14.55
C THR A 185 -13.10 5.29 -14.55
N TYR A 186 -12.17 4.80 -15.38
CA TYR A 186 -11.84 3.39 -15.47
C TYR A 186 -11.29 2.82 -14.15
N LEU A 187 -10.34 3.51 -13.52
CA LEU A 187 -9.73 3.07 -12.26
C LEU A 187 -10.71 3.09 -11.07
N VAL A 188 -11.74 3.93 -11.11
CA VAL A 188 -12.77 3.95 -10.07
C VAL A 188 -13.89 2.95 -10.37
N PHE A 189 -14.18 2.69 -11.64
CA PHE A 189 -15.23 1.80 -12.12
C PHE A 189 -14.76 0.87 -13.27
N PRO A 190 -13.98 -0.19 -12.96
CA PRO A 190 -13.45 -1.07 -14.01
C PRO A 190 -14.55 -1.84 -14.77
N SER A 191 -15.67 -2.12 -14.10
CA SER A 191 -16.73 -3.01 -14.59
C SER A 191 -17.59 -2.45 -15.73
N THR A 192 -17.50 -1.16 -16.05
CA THR A 192 -18.41 -0.53 -17.04
C THR A 192 -17.77 -0.28 -18.41
N ALA A 193 -16.47 -0.52 -18.57
CA ALA A 193 -15.75 -0.11 -19.78
C ALA A 193 -15.80 -1.13 -20.94
N SER A 194 -16.24 -2.37 -20.70
CA SER A 194 -16.11 -3.44 -21.71
C SER A 194 -17.35 -3.71 -22.56
N SER A 195 -18.39 -2.87 -22.55
CA SER A 195 -19.70 -3.24 -23.14
C SER A 195 -20.24 -2.32 -24.24
N SER A 196 -19.42 -1.50 -24.90
CA SER A 196 -19.91 -0.65 -26.00
C SER A 196 -19.06 -0.75 -27.26
N SER A 197 -18.91 -1.96 -27.81
CA SER A 197 -18.35 -2.14 -29.15
C SER A 197 -18.82 -3.43 -29.82
N SER A 198 -20.14 -3.68 -29.88
CA SER A 198 -20.74 -4.57 -30.92
C SER A 198 -22.26 -4.63 -30.80
N SER A 199 -22.99 -3.57 -31.19
CA SER A 199 -24.39 -3.71 -31.65
C SER A 199 -24.88 -2.45 -32.37
N SER A 200 -24.32 -2.16 -33.53
CA SER A 200 -24.87 -1.18 -34.48
C SER A 200 -24.26 -1.39 -35.86
N SER A 201 -24.58 -2.52 -36.48
CA SER A 201 -24.37 -2.73 -37.93
C SER A 201 -25.31 -3.77 -38.54
N GLN A 202 -26.39 -4.20 -37.86
CA GLN A 202 -27.32 -5.20 -38.40
C GLN A 202 -28.78 -4.75 -38.54
N GLU A 203 -29.12 -3.50 -38.19
CA GLU A 203 -30.50 -3.00 -38.31
C GLU A 203 -30.72 -2.04 -39.50
N GLN A 204 -29.71 -1.81 -40.35
CA GLN A 204 -29.82 -0.91 -41.50
C GLN A 204 -29.89 -1.62 -42.86
N GLN A 205 -29.97 -2.96 -42.87
CA GLN A 205 -30.11 -3.75 -44.10
C GLN A 205 -31.49 -4.40 -44.25
N GLN A 206 -32.42 -4.19 -43.31
CA GLN A 206 -33.79 -4.70 -43.38
C GLN A 206 -34.84 -3.63 -43.76
N GLN A 207 -34.46 -2.35 -43.87
CA GLN A 207 -35.37 -1.28 -44.34
C GLN A 207 -35.24 -0.93 -45.83
N GLU A 208 -34.22 -1.44 -46.54
CA GLU A 208 -34.13 -1.26 -48.00
C GLU A 208 -34.88 -2.35 -48.79
N GLU A 209 -35.12 -3.54 -48.21
CA GLU A 209 -35.84 -4.63 -48.91
C GLU A 209 -37.38 -4.47 -48.85
N GLU A 210 -37.91 -3.60 -47.97
CA GLU A 210 -39.35 -3.32 -47.88
C GLU A 210 -39.81 -2.18 -48.80
N GLN A 211 -38.88 -1.33 -49.30
CA GLN A 211 -39.22 -0.27 -50.27
C GLN A 211 -39.19 -0.74 -51.73
N GLU A 212 -38.58 -1.88 -52.05
CA GLU A 212 -38.56 -2.40 -53.42
C GLU A 212 -39.83 -3.20 -53.75
N LYS A 213 -40.60 -3.64 -52.74
CA LYS A 213 -41.83 -4.41 -52.93
C LYS A 213 -43.10 -3.58 -53.17
N GLU A 214 -43.05 -2.28 -52.93
CA GLU A 214 -44.19 -1.36 -53.13
C GLU A 214 -44.17 -0.65 -54.50
N LYS A 215 -43.22 -0.99 -55.38
CA LYS A 215 -43.12 -0.45 -56.75
C LYS A 215 -43.50 -1.41 -57.87
N GLU A 216 -43.91 -2.64 -57.54
CA GLU A 216 -44.32 -3.67 -58.52
C GLU A 216 -45.81 -4.07 -58.42
N GLU A 217 -46.63 -3.35 -57.65
CA GLU A 217 -48.11 -3.39 -57.72
C GLU A 217 -48.66 -2.06 -58.26
#